data_AF-A0A8T3MA06-F1
#
_entry.id   AF-A0A8T3MA06-F1
#
_cell.length_a   1.000
_cell.length_b   1.000
_cell.length_c   1.000
_cell.angle_alpha   90.00
_cell.angle_beta   90.00
_cell.angle_gamma   90.00
#
_symmetry.space_group_name_H-M   'P 1'
#
loop_
_entity.id
_entity.type
_entity.pdbx_description
1 polymer ?
#
loop_
_entity_poly.entity_id
_entity_poly.type
_entity_poly.pdbx_seq_one_letter_code
_entity_poly.pdbx_strand_id
1 'polypeptide(L)'
;MPRLACWKCGRQLYTVTALESLFADERRCPRCGAFLDAERRDHDRRGMPRRQNPPDDPGPPKAKERRVDERRQTRRRGSGPGI
;
A
#
# COMPACT_ATOMS: atom_id res chain seq x y z
N MET A 1 -13.96 -8.37 4.92
CA MET A 1 -14.27 -9.02 3.63
C MET A 1 -13.00 -9.68 3.14
N PRO A 2 -12.99 -11.01 2.96
CA PRO A 2 -11.81 -11.71 2.48
C PRO A 2 -11.35 -11.17 1.12
N ARG A 3 -10.04 -10.95 1.01
CA ARG A 3 -9.37 -10.58 -0.23
C ARG A 3 -8.52 -11.75 -0.71
N LEU A 4 -8.68 -12.06 -1.98
CA LEU A 4 -7.87 -13.03 -2.69
C LEU A 4 -6.93 -12.32 -3.66
N ALA A 5 -5.72 -12.84 -3.81
CA ALA A 5 -4.70 -12.28 -4.68
C ALA A 5 -4.20 -13.34 -5.66
N CYS A 6 -4.10 -12.97 -6.94
CA CYS A 6 -3.40 -13.77 -7.93
C CYS A 6 -1.94 -13.31 -8.02
N TRP A 7 -0.98 -14.17 -7.67
CA TRP A 7 0.43 -13.78 -7.68
C TRP A 7 1.05 -13.86 -9.08
N LYS A 8 0.37 -14.50 -10.05
CA LYS A 8 0.81 -14.55 -11.45
C LYS A 8 0.50 -13.26 -12.21
N CYS A 9 -0.65 -12.62 -11.98
CA CYS A 9 -1.07 -11.42 -12.71
C CYS A 9 -1.32 -10.18 -11.84
N GLY A 10 -1.14 -10.30 -10.52
CA GLY A 10 -1.26 -9.20 -9.55
C GLY A 10 -2.70 -8.76 -9.24
N ARG A 11 -3.72 -9.46 -9.76
CA ARG A 11 -5.12 -9.07 -9.56
C ARG A 11 -5.58 -9.38 -8.13
N GLN A 12 -6.36 -8.46 -7.56
CA GLN A 12 -7.06 -8.64 -6.29
C GLN A 12 -8.54 -8.87 -6.55
N LEU A 13 -9.12 -9.82 -5.82
CA LEU A 13 -10.54 -10.18 -5.87
C LEU A 13 -11.12 -10.06 -4.46
N TYR A 14 -12.31 -9.50 -4.41
CA TYR A 14 -13.06 -9.32 -3.17
C TYR A 14 -14.15 -10.36 -3.15
N THR A 15 -14.16 -11.19 -2.11
CA THR A 15 -15.16 -12.25 -1.94
C THR A 15 -15.86 -12.07 -0.59
N VAL A 16 -17.06 -12.61 -0.49
CA VAL A 16 -17.77 -12.72 0.79
C VAL A 16 -17.46 -14.04 1.50
N THR A 17 -17.09 -15.06 0.72
CA THR A 17 -16.70 -16.40 1.16
C THR A 17 -15.20 -16.50 1.37
N ALA A 18 -14.79 -17.28 2.38
CA ALA A 18 -13.38 -17.57 2.66
C ALA A 18 -12.77 -18.49 1.59
N LEU A 19 -11.43 -18.46 1.44
CA LEU A 19 -10.72 -19.25 0.44
C LEU A 19 -10.97 -20.75 0.60
N GLU A 20 -11.01 -21.23 1.85
CA GLU A 20 -11.22 -22.63 2.19
C GLU A 20 -12.59 -23.15 1.74
N SER A 21 -13.58 -22.26 1.67
CA SER A 21 -14.96 -22.58 1.25
C SER A 21 -15.18 -22.57 -0.26
N LEU A 22 -14.22 -22.06 -1.05
CA LEU A 22 -14.32 -22.00 -2.51
C LEU A 22 -13.99 -23.35 -3.15
N PHE A 23 -14.73 -23.71 -4.20
CA PHE A 23 -14.42 -24.86 -5.05
C PHE A 23 -13.18 -24.61 -5.93
N ALA A 24 -12.61 -25.67 -6.51
CA ALA A 24 -11.38 -25.59 -7.29
C ALA A 24 -11.45 -24.59 -8.45
N ASP A 25 -12.59 -24.49 -9.13
CA ASP A 25 -12.79 -23.56 -10.25
C ASP A 25 -12.92 -22.11 -9.78
N GLU A 26 -13.56 -21.89 -8.63
CA GLU A 26 -13.72 -20.57 -8.02
C GLU A 26 -12.40 -20.04 -7.43
N ARG A 27 -11.46 -20.94 -7.11
CA ARG A 27 -10.10 -20.59 -6.71
C ARG A 27 -9.20 -20.21 -7.87
N ARG A 28 -9.69 -20.19 -9.12
CA ARG A 28 -8.90 -19.75 -10.28
C ARG A 28 -9.08 -18.28 -10.57
N CYS A 29 -8.00 -17.64 -10.97
CA CYS A 29 -8.03 -16.26 -11.42
C CYS A 29 -8.77 -16.17 -12.77
N PRO A 30 -9.82 -15.34 -12.89
CA PRO A 30 -10.58 -15.18 -14.13
C PRO A 30 -9.77 -14.57 -15.28
N ARG A 31 -8.59 -14.00 -14.99
CA ARG A 31 -7.71 -13.40 -16.01
C ARG A 31 -6.70 -14.37 -16.59
N CYS A 32 -6.10 -15.22 -15.75
CA CYS A 32 -4.93 -16.02 -16.15
C CYS A 32 -5.01 -17.50 -15.73
N GLY A 33 -6.11 -17.93 -15.11
CA GLY A 33 -6.37 -19.33 -14.73
C GLY A 33 -5.52 -19.87 -13.57
N ALA A 34 -4.56 -19.09 -13.07
CA ALA A 34 -3.72 -19.47 -11.91
C ALA A 34 -4.54 -19.49 -10.62
N PHE A 35 -4.11 -20.30 -9.65
CA PHE A 35 -4.74 -20.32 -8.33
C PHE A 35 -4.61 -18.97 -7.61
N LEU A 36 -5.67 -18.64 -6.89
CA LEU A 36 -5.75 -17.51 -5.99
C LEU A 36 -5.25 -17.92 -4.61
N ASP A 37 -4.60 -16.99 -3.93
CA ASP A 37 -4.13 -17.13 -2.56
C ASP A 37 -4.78 -16.08 -1.66
N ALA A 38 -4.75 -16.31 -0.35
CA ALA A 38 -5.12 -15.29 0.62
C ALA A 38 -4.22 -14.05 0.49
N GLU A 39 -4.81 -12.86 0.50
CA GLU A 39 -4.07 -11.60 0.51
C GLU A 39 -3.38 -11.44 1.88
N ARG A 40 -2.04 -11.35 1.88
CA ARG A 40 -1.26 -11.40 3.13
C ARG A 40 -1.32 -10.12 3.95
N ARG A 41 -1.52 -8.96 3.31
CA ARG A 41 -1.41 -7.64 3.95
C ARG A 41 -2.72 -7.13 4.53
N ASP A 42 -3.82 -7.87 4.37
CA ASP A 42 -5.13 -7.49 4.89
C ASP A 42 -5.07 -7.39 6.42
N HIS A 43 -4.34 -8.31 7.07
CA HIS A 43 -4.09 -8.30 8.51
C HIS A 43 -2.97 -7.34 8.95
N ASP A 44 -2.02 -7.01 8.07
CA ASP A 44 -0.89 -6.12 8.39
C ASP A 44 -1.27 -4.63 8.36
N ARG A 45 -2.44 -4.29 7.83
CA ARG A 45 -2.96 -2.91 7.96
C ARG A 45 -3.27 -2.67 9.42
N ARG A 46 -2.42 -1.87 10.08
CA ARG A 46 -2.60 -1.33 11.43
C ARG A 46 -4.07 -0.98 11.67
N GLY A 47 -4.79 -1.87 12.36
CA GLY A 47 -6.19 -1.69 12.72
C GLY A 47 -6.38 -0.84 13.98
N MET A 48 -5.30 -0.62 14.74
CA MET A 48 -5.34 0.22 15.93
C MET A 48 -5.09 1.69 15.56
N PRO A 49 -5.87 2.63 16.14
CA PRO A 49 -5.56 4.05 16.04
C PRO A 49 -4.16 4.31 16.60
N ARG A 50 -3.44 5.24 15.96
CA ARG A 50 -2.18 5.75 16.54
C ARG A 50 -2.48 6.33 17.92
N ARG A 51 -1.63 6.03 18.91
CA ARG A 51 -1.70 6.70 20.21
C ARG A 51 -1.68 8.21 19.96
N GLN A 52 -2.71 8.90 20.42
CA GLN A 52 -2.71 10.36 20.47
C GLN A 52 -1.96 10.77 21.72
N ASN A 53 -1.05 11.72 21.57
CA ASN A 53 -0.40 12.30 22.74
C ASN A 53 -1.45 13.08 23.56
N PRO A 54 -1.34 13.07 24.89
CA PRO A 54 -2.13 13.95 25.73
C PRO A 54 -1.81 15.42 25.40
N PRO A 55 -2.74 16.36 25.64
CA PRO A 55 -2.58 17.77 25.29
C PRO A 55 -1.39 18.43 25.99
N ASP A 56 -1.01 17.94 27.17
CA ASP A 56 0.08 18.45 27.99
C ASP A 56 1.47 17.93 27.59
N ASP A 57 1.53 16.94 26.69
CA ASP A 57 2.79 16.41 26.11
C ASP A 57 2.68 16.39 24.58
N PRO A 58 2.54 17.57 23.95
CA PRO A 58 2.48 17.64 22.50
C PRO A 58 3.76 17.02 21.94
N GLY A 59 3.58 16.08 21.01
CA GLY A 59 4.69 15.40 20.36
C GLY A 59 5.69 16.39 19.74
N PRO A 60 6.84 15.89 19.26
CA PRO A 60 7.94 16.71 18.80
C PRO A 60 7.46 17.84 17.89
N PRO A 61 8.03 19.05 18.03
CA PRO A 61 7.58 20.22 17.29
C PRO A 61 7.56 19.90 15.80
N LYS A 62 6.61 20.50 15.06
CA LYS A 62 6.49 20.33 13.61
C LYS A 62 7.80 20.77 12.94
N ALA A 63 8.74 19.84 12.78
CA ALA A 63 9.98 20.08 12.09
C ALA A 63 9.65 20.40 10.63
N LYS A 64 10.37 21.36 10.04
CA LYS A 64 10.35 21.57 8.59
C LYS A 64 10.80 20.27 7.94
N GLU A 65 10.02 19.80 6.98
CA GLU A 65 10.25 18.52 6.33
C GLU A 65 11.60 18.56 5.58
N ARG A 66 12.62 17.84 6.09
CA ARG A 66 14.00 17.86 5.55
C ARG A 66 14.07 17.63 4.03
N ARG A 67 13.13 16.84 3.50
CA ARG A 67 12.97 16.56 2.06
C ARG A 67 12.70 17.80 1.21
N VAL A 68 12.02 18.80 1.76
CA VAL A 68 11.68 20.04 1.06
C VAL A 68 12.92 20.92 0.93
N ASP A 69 13.75 20.97 1.98
CA ASP A 69 14.99 21.76 1.98
C ASP A 69 16.05 21.18 1.04
N GLU A 70 16.26 19.85 1.03
CA GLU A 70 17.20 19.19 0.09
C GLU A 70 16.80 19.36 -1.39
N ARG A 71 15.50 19.33 -1.70
CA ARG A 71 14.98 19.51 -3.07
C ARG A 71 15.14 20.95 -3.57
N ARG A 72 15.18 21.94 -2.67
CA ARG A 72 15.35 23.36 -3.01
C ARG A 72 16.81 23.76 -3.25
N GLN A 73 17.76 23.00 -2.72
CA GLN A 73 19.19 23.30 -2.88
C GLN A 73 19.83 22.70 -4.14
N THR A 74 19.24 21.66 -4.76
CA THR A 74 19.91 20.86 -5.79
C THR A 74 19.46 21.07 -7.25
N ARG A 75 18.70 22.14 -7.58
CA ARG A 75 18.43 22.51 -8.98
C ARG A 75 19.12 23.81 -9.39
N ARG A 76 20.41 23.71 -9.71
CA ARG A 76 21.11 24.62 -10.64
C ARG A 76 21.97 23.82 -11.63
N ARG A 77 21.32 23.00 -12.46
CA ARG A 77 21.82 22.50 -13.74
C ARG A 77 20.60 22.40 -14.67
N GLY A 78 20.48 23.11 -15.79
CA GLY A 78 21.37 24.09 -16.41
C GLY A 78 20.55 25.13 -17.18
N SER A 79 21.13 26.30 -17.36
CA SER A 79 20.72 27.22 -18.41
C SER A 79 21.26 26.68 -19.72
N GLY A 80 20.39 26.40 -20.68
CA GLY A 80 20.77 26.07 -22.04
C GLY A 80 19.63 25.44 -22.82
N PRO A 81 18.93 26.21 -23.67
CA PRO A 81 18.55 25.74 -24.98
C PRO A 81 19.51 26.35 -26.00
N GLY A 82 20.19 25.48 -26.75
CA GLY A 82 20.79 25.88 -28.01
C GLY A 82 19.70 26.29 -28.99
N ILE A 83 19.90 27.44 -29.61
CA ILE A 83 19.65 27.77 -31.02
C ILE A 83 20.84 28.62 -31.46
#